data_AF-A0A2A8HMX9-F1
#
_entry.id   AF-A0A2A8HMX9-F1
#
_cell.length_a   1.000
_cell.length_b   1.000
_cell.length_c   1.000
_cell.angle_alpha   90.00
_cell.angle_beta   90.00
_cell.angle_gamma   90.00
#
_symmetry.space_group_name_H-M   'P 1'
#
loop_
_entity.id
_entity.type
_entity.pdbx_description
1 polymer ?
#
loop_
_entity_poly.entity_id
_entity_poly.type
_entity_poly.pdbx_seq_one_letter_code
_entity_poly.pdbx_strand_id
1 'polypeptide(L)' 'MHHSSTIAAGRFQISEAAYVAALDQAHARAFHSYFTQYILTDEEAGYIAVDEGDYGALPHHLMDRVIDMVPGGLDDEF' A
#
# COMPACT_ATOMS: atom_id res chain seq x y z
N MET A 1 17.12 -11.63 -31.62
CA MET A 1 18.17 -11.24 -30.65
C MET A 1 17.75 -11.77 -29.30
N HIS A 2 18.55 -12.67 -28.73
CA HIS A 2 18.31 -13.29 -27.44
C HIS A 2 18.46 -12.25 -26.33
N HIS A 3 17.52 -12.22 -25.39
CA HIS A 3 17.87 -12.00 -23.99
C HIS A 3 17.09 -13.00 -23.15
N SER A 4 17.70 -14.16 -22.96
CA SER A 4 17.44 -14.99 -21.78
C SER A 4 17.91 -14.20 -20.55
N SER A 5 17.07 -14.08 -19.54
CA SER A 5 17.51 -13.70 -18.20
C SER A 5 16.83 -14.60 -17.19
N THR A 6 17.46 -15.74 -16.97
CA THR A 6 17.28 -16.54 -15.76
C THR A 6 18.27 -16.03 -14.73
N ILE A 7 17.77 -15.28 -13.74
CA ILE A 7 18.37 -15.22 -12.42
C ILE A 7 17.27 -15.44 -11.38
N ALA A 8 17.35 -16.57 -10.70
CA ALA A 8 16.56 -16.88 -9.51
C ALA A 8 17.27 -16.27 -8.29
N ALA A 9 16.63 -15.31 -7.62
CA ALA A 9 16.80 -14.92 -6.22
C ALA A 9 15.84 -13.75 -5.97
N GLY A 10 14.92 -13.89 -5.02
CA GLY A 10 13.87 -12.91 -4.71
C GLY A 10 14.43 -11.53 -4.36
N ARG A 11 14.63 -10.69 -5.36
CA ARG A 11 14.73 -9.25 -5.19
C ARG A 11 13.29 -8.74 -5.10
N PHE A 12 12.85 -8.47 -3.88
CA PHE A 12 11.65 -7.69 -3.57
C PHE A 12 11.42 -6.66 -4.67
N GLN A 13 10.34 -6.79 -5.44
CA GLN A 13 10.04 -5.86 -6.52
C GLN A 13 9.52 -4.56 -5.88
N ILE A 14 10.44 -3.73 -5.38
CA ILE A 14 10.27 -2.29 -5.22
C ILE A 14 10.13 -1.74 -6.64
N SER A 15 8.95 -1.97 -7.23
CA SER A 15 8.62 -1.54 -8.57
C SER A 15 7.67 -0.37 -8.46
N GLU A 16 7.98 0.68 -9.22
CA GLU A 16 7.13 1.86 -9.33
C GLU A 16 5.71 1.47 -9.76
N ALA A 17 5.57 0.48 -10.65
CA ALA A 17 4.28 -0.05 -11.06
C ALA A 17 3.47 -0.68 -9.91
N ALA A 18 4.11 -1.44 -9.02
CA ALA A 18 3.43 -2.00 -7.84
C ALA A 18 3.05 -0.92 -6.84
N TYR A 19 3.90 0.11 -6.68
CA TYR A 19 3.59 1.27 -5.85
C TYR A 19 2.36 2.02 -6.37
N VAL A 20 2.32 2.31 -7.68
CA VAL A 20 1.18 2.97 -8.32
C VAL A 20 -0.09 2.13 -8.17
N ALA A 21 -0.01 0.80 -8.33
CA ALA A 21 -1.17 -0.07 -8.12
C ALA A 21 -1.68 -0.03 -6.67
N ALA A 22 -0.79 -0.01 -5.68
CA ALA A 22 -1.18 0.15 -4.28
C ALA A 22 -1.80 1.53 -4.01
N LEU A 23 -1.26 2.59 -4.62
CA LEU A 23 -1.79 3.94 -4.52
C LEU A 23 -3.19 4.07 -5.16
N ASP A 24 -3.40 3.48 -6.33
CA ASP A 24 -4.72 3.43 -6.98
C ASP A 24 -5.75 2.68 -6.13
N GLN A 25 -5.34 1.56 -5.52
CA GLN A 25 -6.18 0.83 -4.56
C GLN A 25 -6.50 1.68 -3.33
N ALA A 26 -5.51 2.37 -2.76
CA ALA A 26 -5.70 3.25 -1.62
C ALA A 26 -6.68 4.38 -1.93
N HIS A 27 -6.56 5.05 -3.08
CA HIS A 27 -7.50 6.08 -3.52
C HIS A 27 -8.93 5.53 -3.73
N ALA A 28 -9.06 4.36 -4.36
CA ALA A 28 -10.37 3.74 -4.59
C ALA A 28 -11.08 3.40 -3.26
N ARG A 29 -10.35 2.94 -2.25
CA ARG A 29 -10.88 2.70 -0.90
C ARG A 29 -11.20 4.00 -0.17
N ALA A 30 -10.26 4.95 -0.18
CA ALA A 30 -10.39 6.24 0.51
C ALA A 30 -11.63 7.01 0.05
N PHE A 31 -11.96 6.98 -1.24
CA PHE A 31 -13.13 7.67 -1.80
C PHE A 31 -14.46 7.27 -1.12
N HIS A 32 -14.52 6.10 -0.50
CA HIS A 32 -15.70 5.59 0.19
C HIS A 32 -15.49 5.40 1.71
N SER A 33 -14.43 5.98 2.29
CA SER A 33 -14.06 5.78 3.69
C SER A 33 -13.82 7.11 4.41
N TYR A 34 -14.13 7.14 5.71
CA TYR A 34 -13.70 8.19 6.64
C TYR A 34 -12.26 7.96 7.14
N PHE A 35 -11.73 6.74 6.93
CA PHE A 35 -10.45 6.30 7.49
C PHE A 35 -9.31 6.49 6.50
N THR A 36 -8.12 6.76 7.05
CA THR A 36 -6.88 6.86 6.27
C THR A 36 -6.51 5.51 5.69
N GLN A 37 -6.09 5.50 4.43
CA GLN A 37 -5.53 4.34 3.77
C GLN A 37 -4.00 4.45 3.79
N TYR A 38 -3.34 3.52 4.46
CA TYR A 38 -1.87 3.48 4.56
C TYR A 38 -1.29 2.60 3.46
N ILE A 39 -0.18 3.05 2.86
CA ILE A 39 0.60 2.27 1.91
C ILE A 39 1.83 1.75 2.63
N LEU A 40 1.96 0.43 2.72
CA LEU A 40 3.04 -0.24 3.43
C LEU A 40 3.95 -0.97 2.45
N THR A 41 5.23 -1.02 2.78
CA THR A 41 6.14 -1.99 2.15
C THR A 41 5.82 -3.39 2.64
N ASP A 42 5.79 -4.35 1.73
CA ASP A 42 5.56 -5.77 2.04
C ASP A 42 6.63 -6.67 1.46
N GLU A 43 7.09 -7.60 2.29
CA GLU A 43 8.17 -8.53 1.95
C GLU A 43 7.73 -9.55 0.88
N GLU A 44 6.44 -9.86 0.77
CA GLU A 44 5.94 -10.81 -0.21
C GLU A 44 5.32 -10.10 -1.43
N ALA A 45 4.47 -9.10 -1.19
CA ALA A 45 3.69 -8.41 -2.20
C ALA A 45 4.35 -7.12 -2.74
N GLY A 46 5.45 -6.64 -2.15
CA GLY A 46 6.11 -5.38 -2.50
C GLY A 46 5.44 -4.17 -1.85
N TYR A 47 4.20 -3.86 -2.23
CA TYR A 47 3.40 -2.79 -1.62
C TYR A 47 1.96 -3.22 -1.41
N ILE A 48 1.38 -2.82 -0.28
CA ILE A 48 -0.02 -3.09 0.05
C ILE A 48 -0.71 -1.82 0.55
N ALA A 49 -2.01 -1.71 0.27
CA ALA A 49 -2.88 -0.66 0.81
C ALA A 49 -3.76 -1.22 1.93
N VAL A 50 -3.59 -0.67 3.14
CA VAL A 50 -4.27 -1.07 4.37
C VAL A 50 -5.19 0.04 4.84
N ASP A 51 -6.41 -0.31 5.24
CA ASP A 51 -7.37 0.65 5.80
C ASP A 51 -7.20 0.71 7.31
N GLU A 52 -7.05 1.92 7.84
CA GLU A 52 -7.01 2.16 9.28
C GLU A 52 -8.24 1.60 9.99
N GLY A 53 -9.43 1.69 9.34
CA GLY A 53 -10.68 1.18 9.89
C GLY A 53 -10.67 -0.34 10.14
N ASP A 54 -9.86 -1.11 9.41
CA ASP A 54 -9.76 -2.57 9.58
C ASP A 54 -9.00 -2.96 10.86
N TYR A 55 -8.15 -2.06 11.38
CA TYR A 55 -7.24 -2.33 12.49
C TYR A 55 -7.59 -1.56 13.76
N GLY A 56 -8.47 -0.56 13.67
CA GLY A 56 -8.70 0.40 14.75
C GLY A 56 -7.43 1.23 14.98
N ALA A 57 -6.57 0.79 15.89
CA ALA A 57 -5.22 1.34 16.03
C ALA A 57 -4.24 0.47 15.25
N LEU A 58 -3.59 1.02 14.21
CA LEU A 58 -2.60 0.27 13.45
C LEU A 58 -1.46 -0.20 14.39
N PRO A 59 -1.16 -1.50 14.44
CA PRO A 59 -0.06 -2.01 15.25
C PRO A 59 1.27 -1.34 14.91
N HIS A 60 2.11 -1.08 15.92
CA HIS A 60 3.37 -0.35 15.76
C HIS A 60 4.30 -0.94 14.67
N HIS A 61 4.35 -2.28 14.59
CA HIS A 61 5.17 -2.97 13.59
C HIS A 61 4.70 -2.76 12.14
N LEU A 62 3.43 -2.39 11.92
CA LEU A 62 2.90 -2.00 10.62
C LEU A 62 3.16 -0.52 10.35
N MET A 63 3.08 0.34 11.38
CA MET A 63 3.42 1.76 11.28
C MET A 63 4.85 1.98 10.78
N ASP A 64 5.82 1.19 11.26
CA ASP A 64 7.22 1.25 10.81
C ASP A 64 7.42 0.94 9.31
N ARG A 65 6.42 0.31 8.67
CA ARG A 65 6.44 -0.09 7.26
C ARG A 65 5.69 0.88 6.35
N VAL A 66 4.98 1.87 6.91
CA VAL A 66 4.23 2.88 6.16
C VAL A 66 5.20 3.77 5.41
N ILE A 67 4.93 3.96 4.12
CA ILE A 67 5.73 4.84 3.26
C ILE A 67 4.92 6.01 2.71
N ASP A 68 3.60 5.88 2.63
CA ASP A 68 2.70 6.95 2.20
C ASP A 68 1.28 6.69 2.74
N MET A 69 0.42 7.68 2.66
CA MET A 69 -0.96 7.62 3.13
C MET A 69 -1.90 8.43 2.24
N VAL A 70 -3.13 7.92 2.10
CA VAL A 70 -4.23 8.61 1.44
C VAL A 70 -5.31 8.89 2.49
N PRO A 71 -5.64 10.16 2.78
CA PRO A 71 -6.70 10.49 3.72
C PRO A 71 -8.06 9.99 3.21
N GLY A 72 -8.96 9.63 4.13
CA GLY A 72 -10.35 9.30 3.80
C GLY A 72 -11.03 10.43 3.02
N GLY A 73 -11.85 10.07 2.04
CA GLY A 73 -12.56 11.01 1.18
C GLY A 73 -13.91 11.46 1.74
N LEU A 74 -14.40 10.82 2.81
CA LEU A 74 -15.59 11.21 3.52
C LEU A 74 -15.23 12.10 4.72
N ASP A 75 -16.03 13.14 4.92
CA ASP A 75 -15.89 14.10 6.02
C ASP A 75 -17.03 13.86 7.03
N ASP A 76 -16.70 13.73 8.31
CA ASP A 76 -17.65 13.49 9.40
C ASP A 76 -18.14 14.79 10.08
N GLU A 77 -17.68 15.95 9.62
CA GLU A 77 -18.07 17.26 10.15
C GLU A 77 -19.44 17.74 9.62
N PHE A 78 -20.56 17.21 10.13
CA PHE A 78 -21.93 17.74 9.94
C PHE A 78 -22.88 17.55 11.13
#